data_AF-A0A3R6JT70-F1
#
_entry.id   AF-A0A3R6JT70-F1
#
_cell.length_a   1.000
_cell.length_b   1.000
_cell.length_c   1.000
_cell.angle_alpha   90.00
_cell.angle_beta   90.00
_cell.angle_gamma   90.00
#
_symmetry.space_group_name_H-M   'P 1'
#
loop_
_entity.id
_entity.type
_entity.pdbx_description
1 polymer ?
#
loop_
_entity_poly.entity_id
_entity_poly.type
_entity_poly.pdbx_seq_one_letter_code
_entity_poly.pdbx_strand_id
1 'polypeptide(L)'
;MILNAKCIDCKEPTKFVAGFFDGENGSHGCLYDCHNKKCEIKQIKEISASKEVQERSRVQLANGDKGMYAGYIAALRRDAKVTMFRMAQIGGCSSADYSAYENERKEFDPEVYRKCKEYLNAVRN
;
A
#
# COMPACT_ATOMS: atom_id res chain seq x y z
N MET A 1 -9.97 2.25 12.52
CA MET A 1 -9.27 1.15 11.83
C MET A 1 -10.01 -0.13 12.19
N ILE A 2 -10.74 -0.74 11.25
CA ILE A 2 -11.45 -2.01 11.47
C ILE A 2 -10.57 -3.12 10.88
N LEU A 3 -9.35 -3.28 11.42
CA LEU A 3 -8.35 -4.19 10.83
C LEU A 3 -8.65 -5.67 11.09
N ASN A 4 -9.70 -6.00 11.85
CA ASN A 4 -9.98 -7.38 12.27
C ASN A 4 -11.48 -7.71 12.34
N ALA A 5 -12.36 -7.00 11.63
CA ALA A 5 -13.77 -7.40 11.64
C ALA A 5 -13.97 -8.70 10.85
N LYS A 6 -14.48 -9.71 11.56
CA LYS A 6 -14.74 -11.04 11.03
C LYS A 6 -16.20 -11.15 10.65
N CYS A 7 -16.49 -11.88 9.58
CA CYS A 7 -17.86 -12.29 9.31
C CYS A 7 -18.29 -13.34 10.35
N ILE A 8 -19.03 -12.93 11.37
CA ILE A 8 -19.49 -13.84 12.44
C ILE A 8 -20.85 -14.45 12.05
N ASP A 9 -21.80 -13.62 11.62
CA ASP A 9 -23.23 -13.99 11.54
C ASP A 9 -23.69 -14.65 10.23
N CYS A 10 -22.91 -14.53 9.15
CA CYS A 10 -23.31 -15.18 7.89
C CYS A 10 -23.12 -16.70 7.99
N LYS A 11 -24.04 -17.44 7.37
CA LYS A 11 -23.97 -18.90 7.26
C LYS A 11 -23.32 -19.31 5.94
N GLU A 12 -22.80 -20.53 5.93
CA GLU A 12 -22.45 -21.26 4.71
C GLU A 12 -23.63 -21.28 3.74
N PRO A 13 -23.41 -21.25 2.40
CA PRO A 13 -22.12 -21.37 1.72
C PRO A 13 -21.43 -20.02 1.44
N THR A 14 -21.98 -18.91 1.96
CA THR A 14 -21.47 -17.57 1.62
C THR A 14 -20.30 -17.14 2.47
N LYS A 15 -20.13 -17.76 3.65
CA LYS A 15 -18.99 -17.56 4.55
C LYS A 15 -17.85 -18.48 4.10
N PHE A 16 -16.61 -18.03 4.16
CA PHE A 16 -15.45 -18.85 3.83
C PHE A 16 -14.23 -18.39 4.62
N VAL A 17 -13.24 -19.29 4.76
CA VAL A 17 -11.97 -18.97 5.42
C VAL A 17 -11.09 -18.17 4.46
N ALA A 18 -10.69 -16.96 4.87
CA ALA A 18 -9.83 -16.07 4.09
C ALA A 18 -8.38 -16.06 4.56
N GLY A 19 -8.10 -16.59 5.74
CA GLY A 19 -6.74 -16.69 6.27
C GLY A 19 -6.68 -17.34 7.64
N PHE A 20 -5.47 -17.65 8.06
CA PHE A 20 -5.16 -18.17 9.38
C PHE A 20 -4.19 -17.22 10.08
N PHE A 21 -4.23 -17.22 11.40
CA PHE A 21 -3.28 -16.46 12.21
C PHE A 21 -2.76 -17.34 13.34
N ASP A 22 -1.47 -17.19 13.62
CA ASP A 22 -0.80 -17.67 14.81
C ASP A 22 -0.28 -16.44 15.56
N GLY A 23 -0.71 -16.29 16.80
CA GLY A 23 -0.38 -15.21 17.71
C GLY A 23 0.40 -15.71 18.92
N GLU A 24 0.81 -14.76 19.76
CA GLU A 24 1.54 -15.05 20.99
C GLU A 24 0.74 -15.97 21.93
N ASN A 25 1.46 -16.66 22.82
CA ASN A 25 0.89 -17.56 23.83
C ASN A 25 0.02 -18.70 23.27
N GLY A 26 0.31 -19.17 22.05
CA GLY A 26 -0.43 -20.26 21.43
C GLY A 26 -1.83 -19.87 20.95
N SER A 27 -2.13 -18.58 20.83
CA SER A 27 -3.39 -18.12 20.24
C SER A 27 -3.36 -18.38 18.73
N HIS A 28 -4.25 -19.23 18.22
CA HIS A 28 -4.32 -19.52 16.78
C HIS A 28 -5.78 -19.57 16.32
N GLY A 29 -6.03 -19.23 15.05
CA GLY A 29 -7.37 -19.29 14.51
C GLY A 29 -7.48 -18.90 13.05
N CYS A 30 -8.72 -18.74 12.60
CA CYS A 30 -9.05 -18.34 11.23
C CYS A 30 -9.73 -16.97 11.17
N LEU A 31 -9.56 -16.33 10.02
CA LEU A 31 -10.25 -15.14 9.56
C LEU A 31 -11.32 -15.57 8.56
N TYR A 32 -12.56 -15.16 8.80
CA TYR A 32 -13.67 -15.44 7.91
C TYR A 32 -14.03 -14.22 7.07
N ASP A 33 -14.26 -14.45 5.78
CA ASP A 33 -14.82 -13.48 4.86
C ASP A 33 -16.15 -13.98 4.27
N CYS A 34 -16.81 -13.14 3.49
CA CYS A 34 -18.14 -13.44 2.99
C CYS A 34 -18.40 -12.95 1.56
N HIS A 35 -19.03 -13.80 0.75
CA HIS A 35 -19.52 -13.43 -0.58
C HIS A 35 -20.88 -12.72 -0.56
N ASN A 36 -21.64 -12.81 0.55
CA ASN A 36 -22.95 -12.17 0.68
C ASN A 36 -22.81 -10.64 0.60
N LYS A 37 -23.39 -10.02 -0.43
CA LYS A 37 -23.39 -8.56 -0.61
C LYS A 37 -24.10 -7.80 0.52
N LYS A 38 -24.99 -8.47 1.27
CA LYS A 38 -25.65 -7.89 2.46
C LYS A 38 -24.82 -8.02 3.74
N CYS A 39 -23.68 -8.71 3.70
CA CYS A 39 -22.79 -8.81 4.86
C CYS A 39 -22.14 -7.45 5.13
N GLU A 40 -22.34 -6.92 6.33
CA GLU A 40 -21.78 -5.63 6.74
C GLU A 40 -20.25 -5.60 6.62
N ILE A 41 -19.57 -6.70 7.00
CA ILE A 41 -18.11 -6.80 6.90
C ILE A 41 -17.65 -6.68 5.45
N LYS A 42 -18.36 -7.34 4.53
CA LYS A 42 -18.04 -7.26 3.10
C LYS A 42 -18.25 -5.85 2.57
N GLN A 43 -19.37 -5.22 2.91
CA GLN A 43 -19.66 -3.84 2.52
C GLN A 43 -18.61 -2.86 3.06
N ILE A 44 -18.22 -3.00 4.33
CA ILE A 44 -17.16 -2.19 4.95
C ILE A 44 -15.85 -2.36 4.19
N LYS A 45 -15.44 -3.59 3.86
CA LYS A 45 -14.22 -3.86 3.07
C LYS A 45 -14.29 -3.23 1.67
N GLU A 46 -15.41 -3.37 0.98
CA GLU A 46 -15.63 -2.78 -0.36
C GLU A 46 -15.58 -1.24 -0.29
N ILE A 47 -16.19 -0.62 0.73
CA ILE A 47 -16.12 0.82 0.99
C ILE A 47 -14.68 1.25 1.29
N SER A 48 -13.97 0.52 2.16
CA SER A 48 -12.57 0.80 2.49
C SER A 48 -11.66 0.70 1.27
N ALA A 49 -11.79 -0.35 0.46
CA ALA A 49 -11.06 -0.49 -0.79
C ALA A 49 -11.36 0.67 -1.75
N SER A 50 -12.63 1.08 -1.85
CA SER A 50 -13.03 2.22 -2.68
C SER A 50 -12.41 3.54 -2.19
N LYS A 51 -12.35 3.75 -0.86
CA LYS A 51 -11.68 4.91 -0.24
C LYS A 51 -10.17 4.90 -0.49
N GLU A 52 -9.52 3.73 -0.39
CA GLU A 52 -8.10 3.59 -0.69
C GLU A 52 -7.79 3.92 -2.14
N VAL A 53 -8.63 3.48 -3.09
CA VAL A 53 -8.51 3.86 -4.50
C VAL A 53 -8.69 5.37 -4.69
N GLN A 54 -9.69 5.97 -4.05
CA GLN A 54 -9.92 7.42 -4.12
C GLN A 54 -8.74 8.23 -3.58
N GLU A 55 -8.18 7.85 -2.41
CA GLU A 55 -7.01 8.52 -1.85
C GLU A 55 -5.76 8.36 -2.73
N ARG A 56 -5.53 7.17 -3.30
CA ARG A 56 -4.42 6.99 -4.27
C ARG A 56 -4.58 7.89 -5.49
N SER A 57 -5.78 7.98 -6.05
CA SER A 57 -6.05 8.90 -7.16
C SER A 57 -5.79 10.37 -6.78
N ARG A 58 -6.18 10.78 -5.55
CA ARG A 58 -5.90 12.13 -5.04
C ARG A 58 -4.39 12.40 -4.94
N VAL A 59 -3.64 11.46 -4.37
CA VAL A 59 -2.18 11.54 -4.24
C VAL A 59 -1.50 11.59 -5.61
N GLN A 60 -1.96 10.79 -6.56
CA GLN A 60 -1.43 10.76 -7.92
C GLN A 60 -1.61 12.12 -8.62
N LEU A 61 -2.79 12.72 -8.51
CA LEU A 61 -3.05 14.06 -9.05
C LEU A 61 -2.16 15.12 -8.38
N ALA A 62 -2.10 15.14 -7.05
CA ALA A 62 -1.28 16.10 -6.30
C ALA A 62 0.23 15.99 -6.59
N ASN A 63 0.72 14.77 -6.84
CA ASN A 63 2.08 14.54 -7.28
C ASN A 63 2.27 15.00 -8.74
N GLY A 64 1.30 14.73 -9.61
CA GLY A 64 1.29 15.14 -11.02
C GLY A 64 1.36 16.66 -11.20
N ASP A 65 0.62 17.42 -10.39
CA ASP A 65 0.66 18.90 -10.37
C ASP A 65 2.06 19.45 -10.07
N LYS A 66 2.90 18.65 -9.39
CA LYS A 66 4.29 18.99 -9.04
C LYS A 66 5.31 18.34 -10.01
N GLY A 67 4.86 17.69 -11.07
CA GLY A 67 5.71 16.95 -12.02
C GLY A 67 6.40 15.71 -11.41
N MET A 68 5.86 15.18 -10.32
CA MET A 68 6.38 14.01 -9.63
C MET A 68 5.57 12.77 -10.00
N TYR A 69 6.24 11.74 -10.52
CA TYR A 69 5.59 10.51 -10.93
C TYR A 69 6.22 9.32 -10.20
N ALA A 70 5.51 8.79 -9.19
CA ALA A 70 5.98 7.69 -8.36
C ALA A 70 6.28 6.44 -9.21
N GLY A 71 5.40 6.12 -10.18
CA GLY A 71 5.60 5.00 -11.11
C GLY A 71 6.86 5.11 -11.96
N TYR A 72 7.27 6.33 -12.33
CA TYR A 72 8.49 6.58 -13.07
C TYR A 72 9.74 6.29 -12.22
N ILE A 73 9.78 6.80 -10.99
CA ILE A 73 10.85 6.51 -10.02
C ILE A 73 10.92 5.01 -9.73
N ALA A 74 9.77 4.35 -9.55
CA ALA A 74 9.69 2.92 -9.31
C ALA A 74 10.29 2.10 -10.47
N ALA A 75 10.01 2.50 -11.71
CA ALA A 75 10.55 1.86 -12.90
C ALA A 75 12.07 2.05 -12.99
N LEU A 76 12.56 3.28 -12.85
CA LEU A 76 14.01 3.58 -12.84
C LEU A 76 14.75 2.81 -11.75
N ARG A 77 14.18 2.73 -10.54
CA ARG A 77 14.75 1.99 -9.42
C ARG A 77 14.88 0.50 -9.72
N ARG A 78 13.83 -0.12 -10.29
CA ARG A 78 13.84 -1.54 -10.66
C ARG A 78 14.85 -1.84 -11.77
N ASP A 79 14.92 -0.96 -12.77
CA ASP A 79 15.89 -1.05 -13.87
C ASP A 79 17.34 -0.99 -13.34
N ALA A 80 17.63 -0.03 -12.46
CA ALA A 80 18.92 0.10 -11.77
C ALA A 80 19.18 -0.97 -10.68
N LYS A 81 18.24 -1.90 -10.45
CA LYS A 81 18.29 -2.94 -9.40
C LYS A 81 18.55 -2.40 -7.98
N VAL A 82 18.04 -1.19 -7.70
CA VAL A 82 18.22 -0.54 -6.40
C VAL A 82 17.07 -0.93 -5.45
N THR A 83 17.40 -1.27 -4.21
CA THR A 83 16.38 -1.61 -3.22
C THR A 83 15.67 -0.36 -2.71
N MET A 84 14.41 -0.50 -2.28
CA MET A 84 13.67 0.61 -1.66
C MET A 84 14.38 1.14 -0.40
N PHE A 85 15.04 0.25 0.35
CA PHE A 85 15.87 0.63 1.50
C PHE A 85 16.99 1.58 1.10
N ARG A 86 17.73 1.27 0.03
CA ARG A 86 18.80 2.12 -0.46
C ARG A 86 18.28 3.47 -0.95
N MET A 87 17.13 3.48 -1.63
CA MET A 87 16.49 4.73 -2.04
C MET A 87 16.05 5.58 -0.86
N ALA A 88 15.54 4.97 0.21
CA ALA A 88 15.19 5.67 1.44
C ALA A 88 16.42 6.35 2.07
N GLN A 89 17.58 5.66 2.09
CA GLN A 89 18.85 6.26 2.54
C GLN A 89 19.26 7.48 1.71
N ILE A 90 19.16 7.39 0.38
CA ILE A 90 19.49 8.48 -0.55
C ILE A 90 18.55 9.66 -0.35
N GLY A 91 17.26 9.39 -0.20
CA GLY A 91 16.24 10.40 0.05
C GLY A 91 16.31 11.01 1.45
N GLY A 92 16.97 10.36 2.40
CA GLY A 92 16.99 10.78 3.80
C GLY A 92 15.66 10.55 4.51
N CYS A 93 14.93 9.50 4.15
CA CYS A 93 13.64 9.14 4.75
C CYS A 93 13.61 7.70 5.26
N SER A 94 12.55 7.32 5.98
CA SER A 94 12.37 5.94 6.43
C SER A 94 12.01 5.02 5.25
N SER A 95 12.30 3.71 5.37
CA SER A 95 11.87 2.75 4.35
C SER A 95 10.35 2.65 4.23
N ALA A 96 9.62 2.90 5.32
CA ALA A 96 8.16 2.94 5.32
C ALA A 96 7.65 4.16 4.55
N ASP A 97 8.25 5.34 4.74
CA ASP A 97 7.91 6.55 4.00
C ASP A 97 8.21 6.39 2.51
N TYR A 98 9.41 5.92 2.16
CA TYR A 98 9.76 5.67 0.77
C TYR A 98 8.78 4.68 0.11
N SER A 99 8.41 3.61 0.82
CA SER A 99 7.40 2.68 0.36
C SER A 99 6.03 3.33 0.17
N ALA A 100 5.61 4.21 1.08
CA ALA A 100 4.36 4.94 0.96
C ALA A 100 4.37 5.89 -0.26
N TYR A 101 5.48 6.57 -0.52
CA TYR A 101 5.65 7.44 -1.68
C TYR A 101 5.58 6.65 -3.00
N GLU A 102 6.35 5.57 -3.13
CA GLU A 102 6.41 4.78 -4.38
C GLU A 102 5.06 4.10 -4.70
N ASN A 103 4.29 3.74 -3.66
CA ASN A 103 2.97 3.12 -3.82
C ASN A 103 1.81 4.13 -3.77
N GLU A 104 2.11 5.44 -3.86
CA GLU A 104 1.12 6.52 -3.89
C GLU A 104 0.12 6.50 -2.72
N ARG A 105 0.56 5.99 -1.56
CA ARG A 105 -0.19 6.06 -0.29
C ARG A 105 0.02 7.40 0.42
N LYS A 106 1.02 8.16 -0.01
CA LYS A 106 1.42 9.47 0.53
C LYS A 106 1.98 10.31 -0.61
N GLU A 107 1.70 11.62 -0.59
CA GLU A 107 2.32 12.57 -1.53
C GLU A 107 3.83 12.51 -1.41
N PHE A 108 4.52 12.48 -2.55
CA PHE A 108 5.96 12.37 -2.59
C PHE A 108 6.57 13.67 -2.04
N ASP A 109 7.52 13.55 -1.12
CA ASP A 109 8.28 14.71 -0.69
C ASP A 109 9.17 15.22 -1.85
N PRO A 110 9.09 16.50 -2.24
CA PRO A 110 9.84 17.01 -3.39
C PRO A 110 11.35 16.84 -3.30
N GLU A 111 11.93 16.99 -2.10
CA GLU A 111 13.37 16.88 -1.90
C GLU A 111 13.82 15.41 -1.94
N VAL A 112 13.02 14.51 -1.35
CA VAL A 112 13.24 13.06 -1.47
C VAL A 112 13.17 12.65 -2.94
N TYR A 113 12.15 13.12 -3.68
CA TYR A 113 11.97 12.81 -5.11
C TYR A 113 13.17 13.29 -5.93
N ARG A 114 13.62 14.54 -5.72
CA ARG A 114 14.76 15.14 -6.41
C ARG A 114 16.03 14.32 -6.21
N LYS A 115 16.42 14.04 -4.95
CA LYS A 115 17.61 13.23 -4.62
C LYS A 115 17.56 11.84 -5.24
N CYS A 116 16.40 11.19 -5.17
CA CYS A 116 16.20 9.86 -5.74
C CYS A 116 16.34 9.87 -7.26
N LYS A 117 15.73 10.86 -7.94
CA LYS A 117 15.80 11.01 -9.40
C LYS A 117 17.23 11.29 -9.87
N GLU A 118 17.95 12.19 -9.19
CA GLU A 118 19.35 12.52 -9.50
C GLU A 118 20.25 11.29 -9.40
N TYR A 119 20.14 10.52 -8.30
CA TYR A 119 20.89 9.29 -8.13
C TYR A 119 20.58 8.26 -9.22
N LEU A 120 19.31 8.03 -9.51
CA LEU A 120 18.91 7.03 -10.52
C LEU A 120 19.35 7.42 -11.94
N ASN A 121 19.37 8.71 -12.26
CA ASN A 121 19.92 9.21 -13.52
C ASN A 121 21.43 9.03 -13.58
N ALA A 122 22.16 9.21 -12.47
CA ALA A 122 23.60 9.04 -12.42
C ALA A 122 24.04 7.57 -12.54
N VAL A 123 23.25 6.61 -12.04
CA VAL A 123 23.59 5.18 -12.10
C VAL A 123 23.20 4.53 -13.44
N ARG A 124 22.32 5.17 -14.22
CA ARG A 124 21.98 4.72 -15.59
C ARG A 124 22.97 5.16 -16.66
N ASN A 125 23.76 6.20 -16.39
CA ASN A 125 24.82 6.71 -17.28
C ASN A 125 26.18 6.10 -16.90
#